data_AF-A0AAV9E7M1-F1
#
_entry.id   AF-A0AAV9E7M1-F1
#
_cell.length_a   1.000
_cell.length_b   1.000
_cell.length_c   1.000
_cell.angle_alpha   90.00
_cell.angle_beta   90.00
_cell.angle_gamma   90.00
#
_symmetry.space_group_name_H-M   'P 1'
#
loop_
_entity.id
_entity.type
_entity.pdbx_description
1 polymer ?
#
loop_
_entity_poly.entity_id
_entity_poly.type
_entity_poly.pdbx_seq_one_letter_code
_entity_poly.pdbx_strand_id
1 'polypeptide(L)'
;MASTIGFHVCSGLPIKSSPKKPAPRTVLRISSIATQNEATASSSVVVPRRSGNYSPNIWDHRFLQSLKNDYAEDVFRSFKLTTDCFMDNMCYDIKGILSLYEASYHGFEGEEIVDEARAFTCKFFKEYLKQDEINPILKEQLVHALALPRHWRVKWLESHW
;
A
#
# COMPACT_ATOMS: atom_id res chain seq x y z
N MET A 1 31.40 51.06 22.32
CA MET A 1 32.04 49.77 22.65
C MET A 1 31.53 48.74 21.66
N ALA A 2 32.06 48.73 20.44
CA ALA A 2 31.71 47.73 19.42
C ALA A 2 32.79 46.67 19.43
N SER A 3 32.44 45.42 19.78
CA SER A 3 33.37 44.29 19.73
C SER A 3 32.93 43.36 18.60
N THR A 4 33.83 43.22 17.63
CA THR A 4 33.70 42.48 16.39
C THR A 4 33.75 40.97 16.65
N ILE A 5 32.70 40.25 16.28
CA ILE A 5 32.69 38.78 16.29
C ILE A 5 33.35 38.31 14.99
N GLY A 6 34.45 37.57 15.12
CA GLY A 6 35.17 36.96 14.00
C GLY A 6 34.39 35.79 13.41
N PHE A 7 34.15 35.82 12.09
CA PHE A 7 33.64 34.67 11.34
C PHE A 7 34.79 33.72 11.02
N HIS A 8 34.69 32.48 11.52
CA HIS A 8 35.61 31.40 11.20
C HIS A 8 35.18 30.78 9.86
N VAL A 9 36.07 30.81 8.86
CA VAL A 9 35.87 30.21 7.54
C VAL A 9 36.04 28.70 7.66
N CYS A 10 34.96 27.93 7.49
CA CYS A 10 35.04 26.48 7.26
C CYS A 10 35.56 26.22 5.85
N SER A 11 36.72 25.59 5.75
CA SER A 11 37.30 25.04 4.52
C SER A 11 36.41 23.95 3.91
N GLY A 12 36.30 23.99 2.58
CA GLY A 12 35.32 23.24 1.79
C GLY A 12 35.55 21.72 1.72
N LEU A 13 34.43 21.00 1.59
CA LEU A 13 34.35 19.58 1.26
C LEU A 13 34.26 19.38 -0.27
N PRO A 14 34.80 18.27 -0.83
CA PRO A 14 34.91 18.09 -2.27
C PRO A 14 33.56 17.80 -2.94
N ILE A 15 33.40 18.42 -4.12
CA ILE A 15 32.23 18.36 -5.00
C ILE A 15 32.03 16.92 -5.51
N LYS A 16 30.89 16.31 -5.20
CA LYS A 16 30.47 15.02 -5.79
C LYS A 16 30.16 15.21 -7.28
N SER A 17 30.85 14.47 -8.14
CA SER A 17 30.62 14.45 -9.60
C SER A 17 29.25 13.84 -9.93
N SER A 18 28.53 14.47 -10.87
CA SER A 18 27.24 14.01 -11.41
C SER A 18 27.35 12.66 -12.14
N PRO A 19 26.28 11.85 -12.19
CA PRO A 19 26.29 10.57 -12.91
C PRO A 19 26.32 10.80 -14.44
N LYS A 20 27.24 10.12 -15.13
CA LYS A 20 27.34 10.14 -16.60
C LYS A 20 26.13 9.44 -17.24
N LYS A 21 25.47 10.09 -18.19
CA LYS A 21 24.41 9.49 -19.01
C LYS A 21 24.99 8.37 -19.89
N PRO A 22 24.33 7.21 -20.03
CA PRO A 22 24.81 6.15 -20.88
C PRO A 22 24.64 6.50 -22.37
N ALA A 23 25.58 6.02 -23.18
CA ALA A 23 25.62 6.22 -24.64
C ALA A 23 24.42 5.55 -25.34
N PRO A 24 23.98 6.08 -26.50
CA PRO A 24 22.84 5.51 -27.23
C PRO A 24 23.19 4.11 -27.76
N ARG A 25 22.27 3.16 -27.53
CA ARG A 25 22.37 1.79 -28.07
C ARG A 25 22.27 1.83 -29.60
N THR A 26 23.28 1.30 -30.28
CA THR A 26 23.22 1.00 -31.71
C THR A 26 22.16 -0.07 -31.96
N VAL A 27 21.18 0.23 -32.81
CA VAL A 27 20.17 -0.73 -33.25
C VAL A 27 20.82 -1.68 -34.25
N LEU A 28 21.02 -2.94 -33.87
CA LEU A 28 21.46 -3.97 -34.83
C LEU A 28 20.31 -4.28 -35.78
N ARG A 29 20.49 -3.95 -37.05
CA ARG A 29 19.56 -4.27 -38.13
C ARG A 29 19.66 -5.75 -38.42
N ILE A 30 18.60 -6.50 -38.12
CA ILE A 30 18.55 -7.93 -38.38
C ILE A 30 18.43 -8.11 -39.91
N SER A 31 19.46 -8.65 -40.54
CA SER A 31 19.37 -9.14 -41.92
C SER A 31 18.61 -10.46 -41.93
N SER A 32 17.67 -10.58 -42.87
CA SER A 32 16.91 -11.82 -43.11
C SER A 32 17.86 -12.94 -43.54
N ILE A 33 17.87 -14.04 -42.80
CA ILE A 33 18.62 -15.25 -43.16
C ILE A 33 17.60 -16.24 -43.71
N ALA A 34 17.79 -16.63 -44.98
CA ALA A 34 16.92 -17.53 -45.71
C ALA A 34 16.94 -18.95 -45.12
N THR A 35 15.77 -19.59 -45.18
CA THR A 35 15.46 -20.94 -44.68
C THR A 35 16.24 -22.04 -45.40
N GLN A 36 16.86 -22.91 -44.61
CA GLN A 36 17.02 -24.32 -44.96
C GLN A 36 16.42 -25.15 -43.83
N ASN A 37 15.39 -25.90 -44.18
CA ASN A 37 14.62 -26.74 -43.28
C ASN A 37 15.31 -28.10 -43.16
N GLU A 38 15.68 -28.50 -41.95
CA GLU A 38 15.83 -29.92 -41.60
C GLU A 38 15.23 -30.15 -40.20
N ALA A 39 14.35 -31.14 -40.15
CA ALA A 39 13.52 -31.44 -38.99
C ALA A 39 14.35 -32.10 -37.88
N THR A 40 14.36 -31.53 -36.68
CA THR A 40 14.74 -32.24 -35.46
C THR A 40 14.01 -31.65 -34.25
N ALA A 41 13.28 -32.54 -33.56
CA ALA A 41 12.68 -32.48 -32.23
C ALA A 41 12.35 -31.11 -31.60
N SER A 42 11.07 -30.96 -31.20
CA SER A 42 10.56 -29.89 -30.35
C SER A 42 11.34 -29.79 -29.03
N SER A 43 12.43 -29.04 -29.02
CA SER A 43 13.07 -28.50 -27.83
C SER A 43 12.45 -27.12 -27.62
N SER A 44 11.48 -27.02 -26.71
CA SER A 44 11.07 -25.72 -26.21
C SER A 44 12.30 -25.09 -25.56
N VAL A 45 12.91 -24.11 -26.23
CA VAL A 45 14.01 -23.33 -25.65
C VAL A 45 13.40 -22.50 -24.53
N VAL A 46 13.32 -23.10 -23.34
CA VAL A 46 13.00 -22.40 -22.09
C VAL A 46 14.20 -21.50 -21.83
N VAL A 47 14.15 -20.26 -22.31
CA VAL A 47 15.14 -19.24 -21.94
C VAL A 47 14.97 -18.99 -20.45
N PRO A 48 15.92 -19.41 -19.59
CA PRO A 48 15.78 -19.20 -18.16
C PRO A 48 15.85 -17.70 -17.90
N ARG A 49 14.85 -17.14 -17.21
CA ARG A 49 14.98 -15.78 -16.66
C ARG A 49 16.22 -15.78 -15.78
N ARG A 50 17.13 -14.82 -16.00
CA ARG A 50 18.28 -14.61 -15.12
C ARG A 50 17.76 -14.18 -13.76
N SER A 51 17.74 -15.08 -12.78
CA SER A 51 17.45 -14.73 -11.39
C SER A 51 18.67 -13.99 -10.81
N GLY A 52 18.42 -12.95 -10.02
CA GLY A 52 19.49 -12.15 -9.42
C GLY A 52 20.25 -12.84 -8.29
N ASN A 53 19.88 -14.09 -7.93
CA ASN A 53 20.38 -14.84 -6.78
C ASN A 53 20.53 -13.96 -5.52
N TYR A 54 19.47 -13.24 -5.17
CA TYR A 54 19.47 -12.36 -4.00
C TYR A 54 19.61 -13.19 -2.72
N SER A 55 20.39 -12.71 -1.75
CA SER A 55 20.42 -13.30 -0.41
C SER A 55 19.01 -13.33 0.19
N PRO A 56 18.69 -14.34 1.01
CA PRO A 56 17.42 -14.41 1.71
C PRO A 56 17.22 -13.16 2.58
N ASN A 57 15.95 -12.82 2.83
CA ASN A 57 15.62 -11.73 3.73
C ASN A 57 16.15 -12.05 5.15
N ILE A 58 16.57 -11.01 5.87
CA ILE A 58 16.93 -11.15 7.30
C ILE A 58 15.66 -11.43 8.12
N TRP A 59 14.53 -10.94 7.63
CA TRP A 59 13.23 -11.01 8.28
C TRP A 59 12.33 -12.00 7.55
N ASP A 60 12.23 -13.21 8.09
CA ASP A 60 11.25 -14.20 7.63
C ASP A 60 9.83 -13.76 8.00
N HIS A 61 8.84 -14.11 7.17
CA HIS A 61 7.42 -13.78 7.43
C HIS A 61 6.94 -14.28 8.80
N ARG A 62 7.33 -15.51 9.17
CA ARG A 62 6.99 -16.09 10.49
C ARG A 62 7.59 -15.29 11.64
N PHE A 63 8.81 -14.79 11.46
CA PHE A 63 9.46 -13.94 12.45
C PHE A 63 8.71 -12.62 12.59
N LEU A 64 8.39 -11.95 11.48
CA LEU A 64 7.62 -10.71 11.49
C LEU A 64 6.24 -10.87 12.15
N GLN A 65 5.52 -11.97 11.87
CA GLN A 65 4.24 -12.29 12.51
C GLN A 65 4.35 -12.60 14.01
N SER A 66 5.50 -13.11 14.46
CA SER A 66 5.73 -13.36 15.89
C SER A 66 5.95 -12.08 16.69
N LEU A 67 6.28 -10.97 16.02
CA LEU A 67 6.40 -9.67 16.67
C LEU A 67 5.01 -9.15 17.01
N LYS A 68 4.74 -9.01 18.31
CA LYS A 68 3.50 -8.41 18.77
C LYS A 68 3.54 -6.89 18.56
N ASN A 69 2.50 -6.33 17.95
CA ASN A 69 2.33 -4.89 17.82
C ASN A 69 1.40 -4.36 18.92
N ASP A 70 1.97 -3.96 20.05
CA ASP A 70 1.18 -3.44 21.18
C ASP A 70 0.43 -2.14 20.82
N TYR A 71 0.90 -1.37 19.85
CA TYR A 71 0.27 -0.10 19.46
C TYR A 71 -0.98 -0.27 18.61
N ALA A 72 -1.07 -1.31 17.77
CA ALA A 72 -2.24 -1.53 16.94
C ALA A 72 -3.45 -1.90 17.81
N GLU A 73 -3.28 -2.84 18.74
CA GLU A 73 -4.37 -3.25 19.63
C GLU A 73 -4.86 -2.09 20.52
N ASP A 74 -3.96 -1.30 21.09
CA ASP A 74 -4.32 -0.30 22.10
C ASP A 74 -5.19 0.83 21.52
N VAL A 75 -4.91 1.24 20.28
CA VAL A 75 -5.72 2.24 19.57
C VAL A 75 -7.15 1.73 19.36
N PHE A 76 -7.34 0.50 18.88
CA PHE A 76 -8.69 -0.05 18.69
C PHE A 76 -9.41 -0.38 20.01
N ARG A 77 -8.67 -0.82 21.03
CA ARG A 77 -9.22 -1.03 22.39
C ARG A 77 -9.80 0.25 22.98
N SER A 78 -9.16 1.40 22.73
CA SER A 78 -9.69 2.70 23.18
C SER A 78 -11.06 3.04 22.59
N PHE A 79 -11.40 2.50 21.43
CA PHE A 79 -12.70 2.67 20.78
C PHE A 79 -13.76 1.65 21.21
N LYS A 80 -13.41 0.63 22.00
CA LYS A 80 -14.35 -0.39 22.50
C LYS A 80 -14.88 0.06 23.88
N LEU A 81 -16.15 0.48 23.97
CA LEU A 81 -16.80 0.97 25.22
C LEU A 81 -17.12 -0.18 26.15
N THR A 82 -17.53 -1.29 25.55
CA THR A 82 -18.03 -2.47 26.24
C THR A 82 -17.67 -3.69 25.40
N THR A 83 -17.72 -4.88 26.01
CA THR A 83 -17.25 -6.14 25.42
C THR A 83 -17.80 -6.49 24.04
N ASP A 84 -18.88 -5.83 23.60
CA ASP A 84 -19.60 -6.16 22.35
C ASP A 84 -19.96 -4.93 21.48
N CYS A 85 -19.43 -3.72 21.80
CA CYS A 85 -19.77 -2.52 21.02
C CYS A 85 -18.62 -1.50 20.95
N PHE A 86 -18.27 -1.12 19.71
CA PHE A 86 -17.47 0.07 19.44
C PHE A 86 -18.32 1.31 19.78
N MET A 87 -17.80 2.16 20.66
CA MET A 87 -18.49 3.25 21.38
C MET A 87 -19.51 4.07 20.56
N ASP A 88 -20.69 4.30 21.14
CA ASP A 88 -21.72 5.29 20.73
C ASP A 88 -21.25 6.76 20.79
N ASN A 89 -20.05 7.02 21.34
CA ASN A 89 -19.51 8.37 21.54
C ASN A 89 -18.47 8.78 20.47
N MET A 90 -18.27 7.97 19.42
CA MET A 90 -17.74 8.51 18.18
C MET A 90 -18.82 9.43 17.62
N CYS A 91 -18.54 10.73 17.62
CA CYS A 91 -19.28 11.75 16.88
C CYS A 91 -19.70 11.18 15.51
N TYR A 92 -20.98 10.87 15.36
CA TYR A 92 -21.58 9.88 14.46
C TYR A 92 -21.63 10.33 12.99
N ASP A 93 -20.51 10.82 12.46
CA ASP A 93 -20.41 11.10 11.03
C ASP A 93 -20.11 9.80 10.28
N ILE A 94 -20.89 9.54 9.22
CA ILE A 94 -20.66 8.44 8.25
C ILE A 94 -19.19 8.38 7.81
N LYS A 95 -18.53 9.54 7.74
CA LYS A 95 -17.10 9.68 7.43
C LYS A 95 -16.18 9.09 8.51
N GLY A 96 -16.51 9.23 9.78
CA GLY A 96 -15.74 8.64 10.89
C GLY A 96 -15.80 7.11 10.83
N ILE A 97 -17.00 6.57 10.63
CA ILE A 97 -17.22 5.13 10.47
C ILE A 97 -16.49 4.62 9.21
N LEU A 98 -16.48 5.41 8.13
CA LEU A 98 -15.76 5.06 6.90
C LEU A 98 -14.24 5.05 7.10
N SER A 99 -13.72 6.00 7.87
CA SER A 99 -12.32 6.01 8.27
C SER A 99 -11.96 4.77 9.10
N LEU A 100 -12.85 4.34 10.02
CA LEU A 100 -12.65 3.12 10.80
C LEU A 100 -12.63 1.88 9.91
N TYR A 101 -13.55 1.79 8.94
CA TYR A 101 -13.57 0.71 7.96
C TYR A 101 -12.27 0.62 7.16
N GLU A 102 -11.77 1.74 6.63
CA GLU A 102 -10.51 1.76 5.87
C GLU A 102 -9.29 1.40 6.74
N ALA A 103 -9.26 1.89 7.98
CA ALA A 103 -8.21 1.54 8.94
C ALA A 103 -8.20 0.05 9.26
N SER A 104 -9.39 -0.58 9.32
CA SER A 104 -9.50 -2.01 9.64
C SER A 104 -8.84 -2.95 8.63
N TYR A 105 -8.56 -2.49 7.41
CA TYR A 105 -7.83 -3.31 6.44
C TYR A 105 -6.31 -3.23 6.56
N HIS A 106 -5.78 -2.36 7.43
CA HIS A 106 -4.35 -2.26 7.70
C HIS A 106 -3.90 -3.19 8.84
N GLY A 107 -4.82 -3.95 9.43
CA GLY A 107 -4.50 -4.96 10.45
C GLY A 107 -3.82 -6.19 9.87
N PHE A 108 -3.09 -6.89 10.73
CA PHE A 108 -2.45 -8.17 10.38
C PHE A 108 -3.39 -9.34 10.68
N GLU A 109 -3.12 -10.49 10.04
CA GLU A 109 -3.85 -11.73 10.33
C GLU A 109 -3.64 -12.13 11.81
N GLY A 110 -4.74 -12.37 12.53
CA GLY A 110 -4.73 -12.71 13.96
C GLY A 110 -5.17 -11.57 14.89
N GLU A 111 -5.43 -10.36 14.37
CA GLU A 111 -5.96 -9.24 15.14
C GLU A 111 -7.50 -9.25 15.20
N GLU A 112 -8.07 -9.99 16.16
CA GLU A 112 -9.53 -10.16 16.32
C GLU A 112 -10.28 -8.82 16.45
N ILE A 113 -9.67 -7.84 17.12
CA ILE A 113 -10.25 -6.50 17.34
C ILE A 113 -10.48 -5.78 16.00
N VAL A 114 -9.55 -5.94 15.06
CA VAL A 114 -9.61 -5.30 13.75
C VAL A 114 -10.66 -5.98 12.87
N ASP A 115 -10.75 -7.32 12.97
CA ASP A 115 -11.80 -8.10 12.31
C ASP A 115 -13.20 -7.73 12.82
N GLU A 116 -13.37 -7.56 14.13
CA GLU A 116 -14.60 -7.11 14.76
C GLU A 116 -15.00 -5.70 14.29
N ALA A 117 -14.04 -4.75 14.26
CA ALA A 117 -14.27 -3.38 13.78
C ALA A 117 -14.75 -3.37 12.32
N ARG A 118 -14.15 -4.20 11.48
CA ARG A 118 -14.55 -4.37 10.07
C ARG A 118 -15.96 -4.96 9.95
N ALA A 119 -16.28 -5.98 10.73
CA ALA A 119 -17.60 -6.59 10.73
C ALA A 119 -18.69 -5.60 11.19
N PHE A 120 -18.41 -4.80 12.23
CA PHE A 120 -19.28 -3.75 12.73
C PHE A 120 -19.56 -2.68 11.67
N THR A 121 -18.51 -2.09 11.09
CA THR A 121 -18.64 -1.04 10.07
C THR A 121 -19.38 -1.55 8.82
N CYS A 122 -19.12 -2.79 8.39
CA CYS A 122 -19.84 -3.42 7.29
C CYS A 122 -21.34 -3.57 7.56
N LYS A 123 -21.71 -4.00 8.78
CA LYS A 123 -23.11 -4.10 9.19
C LYS A 123 -23.77 -2.72 9.17
N PHE A 124 -23.11 -1.73 9.77
CA PHE A 124 -23.59 -0.36 9.81
C PHE A 124 -23.87 0.20 8.41
N PHE A 125 -22.93 0.09 7.47
CA PHE A 125 -23.17 0.60 6.11
C PHE A 125 -24.26 -0.16 5.36
N LYS A 126 -24.36 -1.48 5.53
CA LYS A 126 -25.45 -2.27 4.91
C LYS A 126 -26.82 -1.87 5.44
N GLU A 127 -26.94 -1.55 6.72
CA GLU A 127 -28.18 -1.05 7.31
C GLU A 127 -28.47 0.38 6.89
N TYR A 128 -27.44 1.24 6.90
CA TYR A 128 -27.55 2.62 6.45
C TYR A 128 -28.05 2.70 5.01
N LEU A 129 -27.49 1.90 4.09
CA LEU A 129 -27.89 1.86 2.67
C LEU A 129 -29.34 1.40 2.41
N LYS A 130 -30.00 0.76 3.38
CA LYS A 130 -31.42 0.37 3.28
C LYS A 130 -32.38 1.52 3.57
N GLN A 131 -31.89 2.63 4.12
CA GLN A 131 -32.70 3.82 4.35
C GLN A 131 -32.95 4.55 3.03
N ASP A 132 -34.17 5.04 2.83
CA ASP A 132 -34.57 5.69 1.56
C ASP A 132 -34.12 7.16 1.46
N GLU A 133 -33.88 7.83 2.58
CA GLU A 133 -33.50 9.26 2.64
C GLU A 133 -32.01 9.47 2.91
N ILE A 134 -31.15 9.08 1.96
CA ILE A 134 -29.70 9.29 2.05
C ILE A 134 -29.25 10.23 0.94
N ASN A 135 -28.30 11.12 1.24
CA ASN A 135 -27.63 11.94 0.22
C ASN A 135 -27.03 11.02 -0.87
N PRO A 136 -27.40 11.20 -2.15
CA PRO A 136 -26.95 10.31 -3.23
C PRO A 136 -25.42 10.24 -3.35
N ILE A 137 -24.71 11.33 -3.07
CA ILE A 137 -23.24 11.38 -3.11
C ILE A 137 -22.64 10.50 -2.03
N LEU A 138 -23.18 10.55 -0.81
CA LEU A 138 -22.71 9.71 0.30
C LEU A 138 -23.05 8.23 0.06
N LYS A 139 -24.22 7.95 -0.52
CA LYS A 139 -24.62 6.60 -0.90
C LYS A 139 -23.63 5.98 -1.89
N GLU A 140 -23.25 6.73 -2.93
CA GLU A 140 -22.26 6.31 -3.92
C GLU A 140 -20.88 6.06 -3.28
N GLN A 141 -20.44 6.97 -2.40
CA GLN A 141 -19.19 6.78 -1.65
C GLN A 141 -19.17 5.49 -0.81
N LEU A 142 -20.27 5.18 -0.13
CA LEU A 142 -20.38 3.97 0.69
C LEU A 142 -20.43 2.70 -0.16
N VAL A 143 -21.19 2.72 -1.26
CA VAL A 143 -21.22 1.60 -2.22
C VAL A 143 -19.82 1.35 -2.78
N HIS A 144 -19.11 2.41 -3.15
CA HIS A 144 -17.76 2.31 -3.68
C HIS A 144 -16.75 1.80 -2.66
N ALA A 145 -16.81 2.29 -1.41
CA ALA A 145 -15.95 1.82 -0.33
C ALA A 145 -16.21 0.35 0.06
N LEU A 146 -17.49 -0.08 0.04
CA LEU A 146 -17.85 -1.48 0.27
C LEU A 146 -17.42 -2.40 -0.88
N ALA A 147 -17.28 -1.88 -2.10
CA ALA A 147 -16.80 -2.67 -3.23
C ALA A 147 -15.32 -3.05 -3.04
N LEU A 148 -14.46 -2.07 -2.76
CA LEU A 148 -13.04 -2.31 -2.48
C LEU A 148 -12.45 -1.24 -1.55
N PRO A 149 -11.64 -1.63 -0.56
CA PRO A 149 -10.90 -0.69 0.28
C PRO A 149 -9.95 0.19 -0.54
N ARG A 150 -9.80 1.46 -0.17
CA ARG A 150 -9.04 2.46 -0.94
C ARG A 150 -7.59 2.07 -1.20
N HIS A 151 -6.93 1.43 -0.25
CA HIS A 151 -5.53 1.03 -0.38
C HIS A 151 -5.32 -0.18 -1.31
N TRP A 152 -6.39 -0.90 -1.68
CA TRP A 152 -6.37 -1.95 -2.72
C TRP A 152 -6.80 -1.43 -4.09
N ARG A 153 -7.34 -0.21 -4.15
CA ARG A 153 -7.76 0.43 -5.39
C ARG A 153 -6.56 1.02 -6.12
N VAL A 154 -6.57 0.83 -7.43
CA VAL A 154 -5.49 1.27 -8.30
C VAL A 154 -5.62 2.77 -8.54
N LYS A 155 -4.60 3.55 -8.14
CA LYS A 155 -4.66 5.03 -8.12
C LYS A 155 -5.12 5.68 -9.43
N TRP A 156 -4.81 5.12 -10.59
CA TRP A 156 -5.24 5.70 -11.86
C TRP A 156 -6.72 5.45 -12.18
N LEU A 157 -7.36 4.43 -11.58
CA LEU A 157 -8.80 4.22 -11.69
C LEU A 157 -9.60 5.15 -10.77
N GLU A 158 -9.02 5.58 -9.64
CA GLU A 158 -9.66 6.47 -8.67
C GLU A 158 -9.92 7.90 -9.19
N SER A 159 -9.19 8.34 -10.22
CA SER A 159 -9.27 9.73 -10.71
C SER A 159 -10.53 10.02 -11.53
N HIS A 160 -11.25 8.98 -11.93
CA HIS A 160 -12.44 9.04 -12.79
C HIS A 160 -13.76 8.93 -12.03
N TRP A 161 -13.71 8.90 -10.70
CA TRP A 161 -14.87 8.80 -9.80
C TRP A 161 -15.05 10.08 -8.99
#